data_AF-A0A947BX14-F1
#
_entry.id   AF-A0A947BX14-F1
#
_cell.length_a   1.000
_cell.length_b   1.000
_cell.length_c   1.000
_cell.angle_alpha   90.00
_cell.angle_beta   90.00
_cell.angle_gamma   90.00
#
_symmetry.space_group_name_H-M   'P 1'
#
loop_
_entity.id
_entity.type
_entity.pdbx_description
1 polymer ?
#
loop_
_entity_poly.entity_id
_entity_poly.type
_entity_poly.pdbx_seq_one_letter_code
_entity_poly.pdbx_strand_id
1 'polypeptide(L)'
;MLKAILRKEHKNRWERRVALTPDSVAELHSAGLRIDIENCNTRVFSNASYLAAGAELVQTPDRHDLVLGIKEPPITSIQTDQLHLCFSHTIKGQDYNMPLLQKFIDQRATLIDYELMTNEQGMRTIAFGRYAGIAGAIDTLWLYVKKLRLNGRVSCLEGLKQTWEYKTLAEAEQALQRLDT
;
A
#
# COMPACT_ATOMS: atom_id res chain seq x y z
N MET A 1 14.73 -23.12 0.51
CA MET A 1 13.64 -22.53 -0.28
C MET A 1 13.32 -21.19 0.37
N LEU A 2 13.28 -20.10 -0.39
CA LEU A 2 13.04 -18.76 0.14
C LEU A 2 11.66 -18.69 0.80
N LYS A 3 11.59 -18.33 2.08
CA LYS A 3 10.34 -18.10 2.80
C LYS A 3 10.01 -16.61 2.76
N ALA A 4 8.89 -16.26 2.15
CA ALA A 4 8.48 -14.89 1.98
C ALA A 4 7.18 -14.59 2.75
N ILE A 5 7.00 -13.34 3.19
CA ILE A 5 5.81 -12.89 3.91
C ILE A 5 5.35 -11.51 3.44
N LEU A 6 4.03 -11.35 3.28
CA LEU A 6 3.39 -10.04 3.22
C LEU A 6 3.12 -9.50 4.63
N ARG A 7 3.90 -8.49 5.05
CA ARG A 7 3.81 -7.81 6.35
C ARG A 7 2.55 -6.95 6.44
N LYS A 8 1.99 -6.80 7.64
CA LYS A 8 0.91 -5.82 7.92
C LYS A 8 1.47 -4.40 7.98
N GLU A 9 0.72 -3.40 7.54
CA GLU A 9 1.19 -2.01 7.60
C GLU A 9 1.08 -1.37 9.00
N HIS A 10 2.08 -0.57 9.36
CA HIS A 10 2.18 0.08 10.67
C HIS A 10 2.06 1.62 10.62
N LYS A 11 2.00 2.21 9.41
CA LYS A 11 2.10 3.67 9.26
C LYS A 11 0.99 4.43 9.97
N ASN A 12 -0.26 3.99 9.79
CA ASN A 12 -1.45 4.51 10.47
C ASN A 12 -2.66 3.61 10.15
N ARG A 13 -3.79 3.89 10.80
CA ARG A 13 -5.06 3.15 10.61
C ARG A 13 -5.66 3.24 9.19
N TRP A 14 -5.20 4.20 8.37
CA TRP A 14 -5.72 4.47 7.04
C TRP A 14 -4.88 3.84 5.93
N GLU A 15 -3.68 3.33 6.24
CA GLU A 15 -2.88 2.58 5.28
C GLU A 15 -3.46 1.16 5.13
N ARG A 16 -4.31 1.00 4.13
CA ARG A 16 -5.01 -0.26 3.83
C ARG A 16 -4.47 -0.95 2.59
N ARG A 17 -3.53 -0.34 1.87
CA ARG A 17 -2.94 -0.93 0.66
C ARG A 17 -2.06 -2.12 1.03
N VAL A 18 -1.74 -2.93 0.02
CA VAL A 18 -0.93 -4.14 0.14
C VAL A 18 0.05 -4.20 -1.02
N ALA A 19 1.22 -4.81 -0.79
CA ALA A 19 2.23 -5.01 -1.84
C ALA A 19 1.84 -6.12 -2.82
N LEU A 20 1.09 -7.11 -2.36
CA LEU A 20 0.57 -8.22 -3.17
C LEU A 20 -0.93 -8.37 -2.90
N THR A 21 -1.72 -8.57 -3.94
CA THR A 21 -3.14 -8.95 -3.81
C THR A 21 -3.27 -10.47 -3.58
N PRO A 22 -4.43 -10.98 -3.14
CA PRO A 22 -4.67 -12.42 -3.07
C PRO A 22 -4.41 -13.14 -4.40
N ASP A 23 -4.81 -12.54 -5.52
CA ASP A 23 -4.60 -13.12 -6.85
C ASP A 23 -3.10 -13.20 -7.20
N SER A 24 -2.33 -12.15 -6.92
CA SER A 24 -0.88 -12.16 -7.10
C SER A 24 -0.20 -13.20 -6.21
N VAL A 25 -0.69 -13.42 -5.00
CA VAL A 25 -0.19 -14.48 -4.12
C VAL A 25 -0.45 -15.86 -4.72
N ALA A 26 -1.65 -16.13 -5.23
CA ALA A 26 -1.97 -17.39 -5.89
C ALA A 26 -1.11 -17.63 -7.15
N GLU A 27 -0.86 -16.59 -7.93
CA GLU A 27 0.04 -16.63 -9.08
C GLU A 27 1.48 -16.99 -8.68
N LEU A 28 2.04 -16.30 -7.67
CA LEU A 28 3.38 -16.58 -7.16
C LEU A 28 3.52 -17.99 -6.57
N HIS A 29 2.48 -18.46 -5.87
CA HIS A 29 2.45 -19.85 -5.37
C HIS A 29 2.47 -20.86 -6.51
N SER A 30 1.74 -20.59 -7.60
CA SER A 30 1.73 -21.42 -8.80
C SER A 30 3.09 -21.43 -9.51
N ALA A 31 3.85 -20.33 -9.41
CA ALA A 31 5.24 -20.24 -9.87
C ALA A 31 6.26 -20.86 -8.89
N GLY A 32 5.81 -21.45 -7.78
CA GLY A 32 6.66 -22.13 -6.79
C GLY A 32 7.21 -21.23 -5.67
N LEU A 33 6.79 -19.96 -5.59
CA LEU A 33 7.17 -19.06 -4.51
C LEU A 33 6.08 -19.02 -3.44
N ARG A 34 6.40 -19.54 -2.24
CA ARG A 34 5.48 -19.50 -1.11
C ARG A 34 5.53 -18.15 -0.41
N ILE A 35 4.36 -17.53 -0.33
CA ILE A 35 4.10 -16.27 0.37
C ILE A 35 3.15 -16.53 1.53
N ASP A 36 3.63 -16.33 2.75
CA ASP A 36 2.81 -16.28 3.96
C ASP A 36 2.25 -14.87 4.16
N ILE A 37 1.25 -14.73 5.01
CA ILE A 37 0.65 -13.43 5.30
C ILE A 37 0.60 -13.15 6.79
N GLU A 38 1.04 -11.95 7.19
CA GLU A 38 0.86 -11.52 8.56
C GLU A 38 -0.62 -11.25 8.84
N ASN A 39 -1.10 -11.63 10.02
CA ASN A 39 -2.44 -11.35 10.49
C ASN A 39 -2.72 -9.83 10.54
N CYS A 40 -3.76 -9.37 9.86
CA CYS A 40 -4.07 -7.95 9.73
C CYS A 40 -5.56 -7.69 9.50
N ASN A 41 -6.14 -6.84 10.36
CA ASN A 41 -7.55 -6.45 10.29
C ASN A 41 -7.79 -5.10 9.58
N THR A 42 -6.74 -4.40 9.15
CA THR A 42 -6.83 -3.06 8.56
C THR A 42 -6.71 -3.06 7.03
N ARG A 43 -5.92 -3.98 6.46
CA ARG A 43 -5.71 -4.12 5.01
C ARG A 43 -7.03 -4.26 4.25
N VAL A 44 -7.02 -3.82 2.98
CA VAL A 44 -8.21 -3.79 2.13
C VAL A 44 -8.74 -5.19 1.79
N PHE A 45 -7.86 -6.19 1.72
CA PHE A 45 -8.19 -7.60 1.51
C PHE A 45 -8.18 -8.38 2.83
N SER A 46 -9.22 -9.17 3.08
CA SER A 46 -9.35 -9.94 4.32
C SER A 46 -8.28 -11.04 4.47
N ASN A 47 -8.03 -11.50 5.70
CA ASN A 47 -7.22 -12.71 5.93
C ASN A 47 -7.79 -13.92 5.15
N ALA A 48 -9.12 -14.07 5.16
CA ALA A 48 -9.81 -15.18 4.52
C ALA A 48 -9.53 -15.24 3.01
N SER A 49 -9.44 -14.10 2.32
CA SER A 49 -9.09 -14.09 0.89
C SER A 49 -7.68 -14.59 0.60
N TYR A 50 -6.71 -14.37 1.49
CA TYR A 50 -5.36 -14.92 1.32
C TYR A 50 -5.28 -16.40 1.69
N LEU A 51 -6.01 -16.84 2.72
CA LEU A 51 -6.14 -18.26 3.04
C LEU A 51 -6.74 -19.04 1.85
N ALA A 52 -7.76 -18.47 1.20
CA ALA A 52 -8.35 -19.04 -0.02
C ALA A 52 -7.36 -19.06 -1.20
N ALA A 53 -6.41 -18.11 -1.25
CA ALA A 53 -5.30 -18.10 -2.21
C ALA A 53 -4.15 -19.06 -1.85
N GLY A 54 -4.27 -19.81 -0.74
CA GLY A 54 -3.30 -20.82 -0.31
C GLY A 54 -2.17 -20.31 0.58
N ALA A 55 -2.22 -19.05 1.02
CA ALA A 55 -1.25 -18.50 1.98
C ALA A 55 -1.49 -19.00 3.41
N GLU A 56 -0.43 -19.10 4.22
CA GLU A 56 -0.54 -19.36 5.64
C GLU A 56 -0.63 -18.06 6.44
N LEU A 57 -1.45 -18.06 7.51
CA LEU A 57 -1.60 -16.91 8.40
C LEU A 57 -0.58 -17.00 9.54
N VAL A 58 0.31 -16.01 9.62
CA VAL A 58 1.36 -15.93 10.65
C VAL A 58 1.22 -14.65 11.48
N GLN A 59 1.85 -14.62 12.66
CA GLN A 59 1.74 -13.46 13.57
C GLN A 59 2.87 -12.44 13.41
N THR A 60 4.02 -12.86 12.89
CA THR A 60 5.22 -12.02 12.78
C THR A 60 6.08 -12.44 11.57
N PRO A 61 6.79 -11.50 10.92
CA PRO A 61 7.74 -11.80 9.85
C PRO A 61 9.07 -12.42 10.32
N ASP A 62 9.33 -12.53 11.63
CA ASP A 62 10.69 -12.82 12.17
C ASP A 62 11.39 -14.07 11.64
N ARG A 63 10.65 -15.06 11.12
CA ARG A 63 11.20 -16.34 10.60
C ARG A 63 11.23 -16.44 9.07
N HIS A 64 11.08 -15.32 8.38
CA HIS A 64 11.05 -15.25 6.92
C HIS A 64 12.32 -14.62 6.37
N ASP A 65 12.73 -15.08 5.20
CA ASP A 65 13.90 -14.59 4.49
C ASP A 65 13.56 -13.29 3.75
N LEU A 66 12.35 -13.21 3.19
CA LEU A 66 11.84 -12.08 2.41
C LEU A 66 10.60 -11.46 3.06
N VAL A 67 10.63 -10.16 3.35
CA VAL A 67 9.52 -9.40 3.93
C VAL A 67 9.07 -8.33 2.93
N LEU A 68 7.81 -8.40 2.50
CA LEU A 68 7.19 -7.44 1.59
C LEU A 68 6.22 -6.52 2.35
N GLY A 69 6.27 -5.22 2.06
CA GLY A 69 5.30 -4.24 2.54
C GLY A 69 5.34 -2.96 1.69
N ILE A 70 4.30 -2.15 1.75
CA ILE A 70 4.25 -0.85 1.08
C ILE A 70 5.11 0.18 1.82
N LYS A 71 4.89 0.35 3.13
CA LYS A 71 5.56 1.40 3.91
C LYS A 71 6.79 0.88 4.65
N GLU A 72 7.52 1.81 5.25
CA GLU A 72 8.64 1.49 6.11
C GLU A 72 8.24 0.52 7.24
N PRO A 73 9.01 -0.57 7.48
CA PRO A 73 8.81 -1.43 8.63
C PRO A 73 9.24 -0.74 9.93
N PRO A 74 8.74 -1.18 11.10
CA PRO A 74 9.27 -0.75 12.38
C PRO A 74 10.77 -1.05 12.49
N ILE A 75 11.56 -0.10 12.99
CA ILE A 75 13.02 -0.29 13.16
C ILE A 75 13.32 -1.53 14.00
N THR A 76 12.50 -1.80 15.01
CA THR A 76 12.66 -2.96 15.90
C THR A 76 12.34 -4.30 15.25
N SER A 77 11.69 -4.34 14.08
CA SER A 77 11.32 -5.59 13.40
C SER A 77 12.34 -6.05 12.35
N ILE A 78 13.41 -5.29 12.11
CA ILE A 78 14.45 -5.69 11.17
C ILE A 78 15.33 -6.76 11.82
N GLN A 79 15.29 -7.98 11.28
CA GLN A 79 16.11 -9.10 11.73
C GLN A 79 17.38 -9.24 10.89
N THR A 80 18.35 -9.96 11.43
CA THR A 80 19.63 -10.22 10.78
C THR A 80 19.47 -10.98 9.46
N ASP A 81 20.21 -10.57 8.43
CA ASP A 81 20.27 -11.20 7.10
C ASP A 81 18.91 -11.31 6.35
N GLN A 82 17.86 -10.58 6.78
CA GLN A 82 16.58 -10.50 6.08
C GLN A 82 16.61 -9.63 4.83
N LEU A 83 15.82 -9.98 3.83
CA LEU A 83 15.54 -9.17 2.64
C LEU A 83 14.20 -8.45 2.80
N HIS A 84 14.17 -7.13 2.56
CA HIS A 84 12.97 -6.29 2.65
C HIS A 84 12.69 -5.58 1.34
N LEU A 85 11.43 -5.58 0.92
CA LEU A 85 10.92 -4.82 -0.23
C LEU A 85 9.86 -3.82 0.27
N CYS A 86 10.15 -2.53 0.19
CA CYS A 86 9.22 -1.45 0.61
C CYS A 86 9.62 -0.08 0.07
N PHE A 87 8.76 0.94 0.26
CA PHE A 87 9.18 2.34 0.21
C PHE A 87 9.79 2.71 1.57
N SER A 88 11.12 2.73 1.68
CA SER A 88 11.79 3.04 2.95
C SER A 88 11.81 4.54 3.25
N HIS A 89 11.70 5.37 2.20
CA HIS A 89 11.92 6.82 2.27
C HIS A 89 13.30 7.16 2.90
N THR A 90 14.37 6.48 2.47
CA THR A 90 15.74 6.75 2.95
C THR A 90 16.65 7.35 1.88
N ILE A 91 16.35 7.13 0.59
CA ILE A 91 17.27 7.48 -0.51
C ILE A 91 17.53 8.99 -0.66
N LYS A 92 16.63 9.85 -0.18
CA LYS A 92 16.79 11.32 -0.23
C LYS A 92 17.40 11.89 1.05
N GLY A 93 17.95 11.04 1.93
CA GLY A 93 18.54 11.47 3.20
C GLY A 93 17.50 12.01 4.18
N GLN A 94 16.30 11.42 4.23
CA GLN A 94 15.26 11.87 5.13
C GLN A 94 15.60 11.57 6.59
N ASP A 95 15.97 12.60 7.36
CA ASP A 95 16.46 12.49 8.75
C ASP A 95 15.65 11.54 9.64
N TYR A 96 14.33 11.59 9.55
CA TYR A 96 13.44 10.79 10.39
C TYR A 96 13.56 9.26 10.15
N ASN A 97 13.99 8.85 8.95
CA ASN A 97 14.13 7.43 8.59
C ASN A 97 15.59 6.99 8.44
N MET A 98 16.57 7.87 8.62
CA MET A 98 17.98 7.47 8.64
C MET A 98 18.31 6.40 9.70
N PRO A 99 17.70 6.40 10.90
CA PRO A 99 17.88 5.31 11.86
C PRO A 99 17.41 3.93 11.34
N LEU A 100 16.41 3.90 10.45
CA LEU A 100 15.98 2.66 9.80
C LEU A 100 17.05 2.16 8.82
N LEU A 101 17.63 3.06 8.02
CA LEU A 101 18.73 2.69 7.13
C LEU A 101 19.93 2.16 7.91
N GLN A 102 20.28 2.82 9.03
CA GLN A 102 21.34 2.33 9.93
C GLN A 102 21.01 0.93 10.45
N LYS A 103 19.77 0.68 10.85
CA LYS A 103 19.33 -0.64 11.31
C LYS A 103 19.49 -1.72 10.23
N PHE A 104 19.17 -1.43 8.96
CA PHE A 104 19.40 -2.37 7.86
C PHE A 104 20.89 -2.75 7.77
N ILE A 105 21.78 -1.76 7.86
CA ILE A 105 23.24 -1.97 7.84
C ILE A 105 23.69 -2.81 9.04
N ASP A 106 23.27 -2.44 10.26
CA ASP A 106 23.67 -3.12 11.50
C ASP A 106 23.26 -4.60 11.51
N GLN A 107 22.12 -4.91 10.89
CA GLN A 107 21.58 -6.26 10.79
C GLN A 107 22.07 -7.03 9.56
N ARG A 108 22.90 -6.42 8.71
CA ARG A 108 23.25 -6.98 7.38
C ARG A 108 22.00 -7.37 6.57
N ALA A 109 20.88 -6.68 6.82
CA ALA A 109 19.64 -6.90 6.11
C ALA A 109 19.69 -6.17 4.78
N THR A 110 19.09 -6.76 3.75
CA THR A 110 19.04 -6.19 2.40
C THR A 110 17.74 -5.42 2.23
N LEU A 111 17.84 -4.19 1.72
CA LEU A 111 16.68 -3.36 1.34
C LEU A 111 16.63 -3.21 -0.17
N ILE A 112 15.52 -3.64 -0.79
CA ILE A 112 15.16 -3.31 -2.17
C ILE A 112 14.07 -2.25 -2.10
N ASP A 113 14.46 -1.00 -2.34
CA ASP A 113 13.55 0.14 -2.28
C ASP A 113 12.72 0.24 -3.56
N TYR A 114 11.40 0.17 -3.43
CA TYR A 114 10.46 0.33 -4.54
C TYR A 114 10.61 1.69 -5.24
N GLU A 115 11.07 2.72 -4.54
CA GLU A 115 11.26 4.05 -5.12
C GLU A 115 12.32 4.05 -6.25
N LEU A 116 13.25 3.10 -6.22
CA LEU A 116 14.37 2.98 -7.16
C LEU A 116 14.20 1.90 -8.22
N MET A 117 13.08 1.19 -8.22
CA MET A 117 12.79 0.19 -9.23
C MET A 117 12.39 0.85 -10.55
N THR A 118 13.25 0.70 -11.57
CA THR A 118 13.05 1.23 -12.91
C THR A 118 13.09 0.14 -13.96
N ASN A 119 12.50 0.40 -15.12
CA ASN A 119 12.67 -0.43 -16.31
C ASN A 119 13.97 -0.05 -17.06
N GLU A 120 14.23 -0.71 -18.18
CA GLU A 120 15.41 -0.47 -19.03
C GLU A 120 15.52 0.98 -19.54
N GLN A 121 14.39 1.69 -19.65
CA GLN A 121 14.36 3.11 -20.05
C GLN A 121 14.50 4.07 -18.86
N GLY A 122 14.76 3.58 -17.65
CA GLY A 122 14.87 4.38 -16.43
C GLY A 122 13.54 4.87 -15.86
N MET A 123 12.41 4.38 -16.37
CA MET A 123 11.08 4.75 -15.89
C MET A 123 10.71 3.92 -14.66
N ARG A 124 10.26 4.59 -13.60
CA ARG A 124 9.84 3.90 -12.37
C ARG A 124 8.66 2.98 -12.63
N THR A 125 8.78 1.72 -12.25
CA THR A 125 7.77 0.67 -12.51
C THR A 125 6.70 0.61 -11.42
N ILE A 126 7.04 1.00 -10.18
CA ILE A 126 6.12 0.98 -9.04
C ILE A 126 5.75 2.41 -8.67
N ALA A 127 4.52 2.82 -9.01
CA ALA A 127 4.00 4.15 -8.72
C ALA A 127 2.48 4.15 -8.53
N PHE A 128 1.98 5.10 -7.74
CA PHE A 128 0.53 5.25 -7.46
C PHE A 128 -0.10 6.50 -8.11
N GLY A 129 0.58 7.11 -9.08
CA GLY A 129 0.24 8.44 -9.61
C GLY A 129 -1.18 8.56 -10.18
N ARG A 130 -1.62 7.57 -10.97
CA ARG A 130 -2.96 7.57 -11.57
C ARG A 130 -4.07 7.67 -10.51
N TYR A 131 -4.04 6.77 -9.52
CA TYR A 131 -5.06 6.74 -8.47
C TYR A 131 -4.95 7.93 -7.51
N ALA A 132 -3.73 8.45 -7.27
CA ALA A 132 -3.56 9.69 -6.54
C ALA A 132 -4.24 10.88 -7.24
N GLY A 133 -4.12 10.97 -8.57
CA GLY A 133 -4.78 12.00 -9.38
C GLY A 133 -6.31 11.88 -9.35
N ILE A 134 -6.84 10.66 -9.50
CA ILE A 134 -8.29 10.41 -9.42
C ILE A 134 -8.85 10.81 -8.04
N ALA A 135 -8.21 10.37 -6.95
CA ALA A 135 -8.64 10.72 -5.60
C ALA A 135 -8.57 12.23 -5.35
N GLY A 136 -7.47 12.87 -5.75
CA GLY A 136 -7.29 14.32 -5.62
C GLY A 136 -8.36 15.11 -6.38
N ALA A 137 -8.74 14.67 -7.59
CA ALA A 137 -9.79 15.31 -8.37
C ALA A 137 -11.15 15.23 -7.67
N ILE A 138 -11.55 14.03 -7.22
CA ILE A 138 -12.82 13.82 -6.51
C ILE A 138 -12.86 14.66 -5.22
N ASP A 139 -11.80 14.62 -4.41
CA ASP A 139 -11.74 15.37 -3.15
C ASP A 139 -11.75 16.88 -3.38
N THR A 140 -11.16 17.36 -4.49
CA THR A 140 -11.22 18.77 -4.89
C THR A 140 -12.64 19.20 -5.24
N LEU A 141 -13.37 18.41 -6.03
CA LEU A 141 -14.76 18.67 -6.37
C LEU A 141 -15.66 18.65 -5.13
N TRP A 142 -15.47 17.66 -4.26
CA TRP A 142 -16.14 17.58 -2.96
C TRP A 142 -15.90 18.83 -2.11
N LEU A 143 -14.66 19.29 -2.00
CA LEU A 143 -14.31 20.49 -1.22
C LEU A 143 -14.92 21.76 -1.85
N TYR A 144 -14.95 21.84 -3.17
CA TYR A 144 -15.57 22.93 -3.89
C TYR A 144 -17.06 23.06 -3.57
N VAL A 145 -17.79 21.94 -3.49
CA VAL A 145 -19.20 21.93 -3.05
C VAL A 145 -19.35 22.47 -1.63
N LYS A 146 -18.49 22.05 -0.69
CA LYS A 146 -18.50 22.60 0.67
C LYS A 146 -18.29 24.12 0.69
N LYS A 147 -17.37 24.62 -0.13
CA LYS A 147 -17.12 26.07 -0.27
C LYS A 147 -18.32 26.82 -0.87
N LEU A 148 -18.99 26.25 -1.88
CA LEU A 148 -20.19 26.87 -2.45
C LEU A 148 -21.32 26.98 -1.41
N ARG A 149 -21.55 25.92 -0.64
CA ARG A 149 -22.54 25.91 0.44
C ARG A 149 -22.27 27.00 1.49
N LEU A 150 -21.03 27.17 1.90
CA LEU A 150 -20.64 28.25 2.83
C LEU A 150 -20.92 29.65 2.29
N ASN A 151 -20.95 29.81 0.96
CA ASN A 151 -21.29 31.07 0.29
C ASN A 151 -22.77 31.18 -0.09
N GLY A 152 -23.64 30.30 0.44
CA GLY A 152 -25.07 30.30 0.13
C GLY A 152 -25.40 29.87 -1.31
N ARG A 153 -24.49 29.18 -2.00
CA ARG A 153 -24.67 28.71 -3.38
C ARG A 153 -24.90 27.20 -3.42
N VAL A 154 -25.77 26.77 -4.33
CA VAL A 154 -26.01 25.35 -4.64
C VAL A 154 -25.12 24.89 -5.80
N SER A 155 -24.84 23.58 -5.87
CA SER A 155 -24.02 22.96 -6.90
C SER A 155 -24.72 21.70 -7.43
N CYS A 156 -24.58 21.41 -8.73
CA CYS A 156 -24.96 20.12 -9.31
C CYS A 156 -24.12 18.95 -8.77
N LEU A 157 -22.99 19.23 -8.12
CA LEU A 157 -22.10 18.24 -7.52
C LEU A 157 -22.47 17.87 -6.07
N GLU A 158 -23.62 18.35 -5.58
CA GLU A 158 -24.13 17.98 -4.25
C GLU A 158 -24.32 16.45 -4.17
N GLY A 159 -23.95 15.87 -3.01
CA GLY A 159 -23.97 14.42 -2.81
C GLY A 159 -22.66 13.69 -3.10
N LEU A 160 -21.67 14.34 -3.72
CA LEU A 160 -20.30 13.82 -3.72
C LEU A 160 -19.81 13.60 -2.29
N LYS A 161 -19.06 12.52 -2.11
CA LYS A 161 -18.37 12.14 -0.87
C LYS A 161 -16.86 12.31 -1.03
N GLN A 162 -16.14 12.32 0.08
CA GLN A 162 -14.68 12.21 0.01
C GLN A 162 -14.29 10.84 -0.54
N THR A 163 -13.17 10.76 -1.23
CA THR A 163 -12.77 9.57 -1.99
C THR A 163 -12.66 8.32 -1.12
N TRP A 164 -12.20 8.47 0.12
CA TRP A 164 -12.04 7.35 1.06
C TRP A 164 -13.37 6.70 1.49
N GLU A 165 -14.50 7.38 1.26
CA GLU A 165 -15.83 6.84 1.56
C GLU A 165 -16.35 5.88 0.48
N TYR A 166 -15.77 5.90 -0.73
CA TYR A 166 -16.07 4.93 -1.79
C TYR A 166 -15.24 3.66 -1.59
N LYS A 167 -15.90 2.50 -1.66
CA LYS A 167 -15.22 1.20 -1.48
C LYS A 167 -14.50 0.74 -2.74
N THR A 168 -14.99 1.17 -3.91
CA THR A 168 -14.45 0.78 -5.22
C THR A 168 -14.37 1.97 -6.16
N LEU A 169 -13.53 1.85 -7.20
CA LEU A 169 -13.48 2.85 -8.27
C LEU A 169 -14.83 2.96 -8.99
N ALA A 170 -15.50 1.83 -9.23
CA ALA A 170 -16.80 1.79 -9.90
C ALA A 170 -17.87 2.57 -9.10
N GLU A 171 -17.87 2.48 -7.78
CA GLU A 171 -18.76 3.28 -6.93
C GLU A 171 -18.49 4.79 -7.08
N ALA A 172 -17.22 5.18 -7.13
CA ALA A 172 -16.83 6.57 -7.33
C ALA A 172 -17.22 7.08 -8.74
N GLU A 173 -17.03 6.26 -9.78
CA GLU A 173 -17.43 6.57 -11.15
C GLU A 173 -18.95 6.71 -11.29
N GLN A 174 -19.73 5.80 -10.71
CA GLN A 174 -21.19 5.90 -10.69
C GLN A 174 -21.67 7.16 -9.97
N ALA A 175 -21.00 7.55 -8.88
CA ALA A 175 -21.34 8.78 -8.17
C ALA A 175 -21.13 10.02 -9.05
N LEU A 176 -20.07 10.04 -9.86
CA LEU A 176 -19.80 11.13 -10.80
C LEU A 176 -20.79 11.14 -11.97
N GLN A 177 -21.13 9.97 -12.53
CA GLN A 177 -22.06 9.86 -13.66
C GLN A 177 -23.47 10.36 -13.33
N ARG A 178 -23.94 10.17 -12.09
CA ARG A 178 -25.26 10.66 -11.65
C ARG A 178 -25.35 12.19 -11.55
N LEU A 179 -24.24 12.91 -11.66
CA LEU A 179 -24.18 14.37 -11.59
C LEU A 179 -24.17 15.01 -12.98
N ASP A 180 -24.07 14.19 -14.04
CA ASP A 180 -24.10 14.59 -15.45
C ASP A 180 -25.50 14.42 -16.09
N THR A 181 -26.52 14.27 -15.25
CA THR A 181 -27.95 14.13 -15.62
C THR A 181 -28.79 15.16 -14.90
#